data_AF-A0ABD1MPW9-F1
#
_entry.id   AF-A0ABD1MPW9-F1
#
_cell.length_a   1.000
_cell.length_b   1.000
_cell.length_c   1.000
_cell.angle_alpha   90.00
_cell.angle_beta   90.00
_cell.angle_gamma   90.00
#
_symmetry.space_group_name_H-M   'P 1'
#
loop_
_entity.id
_entity.type
_entity.pdbx_description
1 polymer ?
#
loop_
_entity_poly.entity_id
_entity_poly.type
_entity_poly.pdbx_seq_one_letter_code
_entity_poly.pdbx_strand_id
1 'polypeptide(L)'
;MPPNLRSITIVNCENLLSDLTWPSMDKLTDLTICGPCDGIKSFPKEGLLPTSLTYMCIYRCSSLETLDCRELIHLTSLQKLIIIECQKLENMTGDKLPESLIKLEIGSCPLLQKRMKHHQIWTHISLALTFTVDGLSDQGSSLVHLQLHIAKGQGQDCA
;
A
#
# COMPACT_ATOMS: atom_id res chain seq x y z
N MET A 1 -2.86 4.65 25.04
CA MET A 1 -2.70 5.48 23.82
C MET A 1 -3.97 6.30 23.59
N PRO A 2 -3.91 7.46 22.90
CA PRO A 2 -5.01 8.44 22.88
C PRO A 2 -6.22 7.97 22.03
N PRO A 3 -7.46 8.07 22.55
CA PRO A 3 -8.67 7.47 21.95
C PRO A 3 -9.23 8.17 20.69
N ASN A 4 -8.56 9.22 20.20
CA ASN A 4 -8.98 10.00 19.04
C ASN A 4 -7.89 10.10 17.96
N LEU A 5 -6.89 9.21 18.03
CA LEU A 5 -5.77 9.21 17.11
C LEU A 5 -6.26 8.77 15.73
N ARG A 6 -6.19 9.68 14.76
CA ARG A 6 -6.59 9.46 13.36
C ARG A 6 -5.42 9.10 12.46
N SER A 7 -4.25 9.66 12.74
CA SER A 7 -3.06 9.49 11.93
C SER A 7 -1.89 9.02 12.77
N ILE A 8 -1.17 8.02 12.28
CA ILE A 8 0.07 7.52 12.86
C ILE A 8 1.14 7.46 11.80
N THR A 9 2.33 7.91 12.16
CA THR A 9 3.55 7.69 11.39
C THR A 9 4.49 6.82 12.22
N ILE A 10 4.91 5.69 11.66
CA ILE A 10 5.88 4.76 12.24
C ILE A 10 7.18 4.94 11.47
N VAL A 11 8.26 5.32 12.15
CA VAL A 11 9.57 5.52 11.54
C VAL A 11 10.56 4.51 12.11
N ASN A 12 11.15 3.67 11.26
CA ASN A 12 12.21 2.73 11.61
C ASN A 12 11.92 1.86 12.87
N CYS A 13 10.68 1.38 13.01
CA CYS A 13 10.25 0.64 14.20
C CYS A 13 9.72 -0.75 13.82
N GLU A 14 10.65 -1.70 13.70
CA GLU A 14 10.36 -3.09 13.30
C GLU A 14 9.58 -3.86 14.34
N ASN A 15 9.96 -3.71 15.62
CA ASN A 15 9.29 -4.38 16.74
C ASN A 15 7.83 -3.93 16.88
N LEU A 16 7.55 -2.67 16.53
CA LEU A 16 6.19 -2.14 16.56
C LEU A 16 5.37 -2.79 15.43
N LEU A 17 5.93 -2.87 14.22
CA LEU A 17 5.26 -3.48 13.07
C LEU A 17 5.21 -5.01 13.10
N SER A 18 5.89 -5.68 14.04
CA SER A 18 5.79 -7.13 14.23
C SER A 18 4.79 -7.54 15.32
N ASP A 19 4.64 -6.73 16.37
CA ASP A 19 3.88 -7.07 17.58
C ASP A 19 2.69 -6.14 17.86
N LEU A 20 2.39 -5.20 16.95
CA LEU A 20 1.18 -4.38 17.03
C LEU A 20 -0.05 -5.25 16.83
N THR A 21 -0.69 -5.60 17.94
CA THR A 21 -2.14 -5.68 17.95
C THR A 21 -2.66 -4.24 17.99
N TRP A 22 -3.63 -3.90 17.15
CA TRP A 22 -4.30 -2.60 17.17
C TRP A 22 -5.65 -2.71 17.92
N PRO A 23 -5.68 -3.02 19.23
CA PRO A 23 -6.96 -3.13 19.93
C PRO A 23 -7.62 -1.75 19.99
N SER A 24 -8.83 -1.66 19.44
CA SER A 24 -9.71 -0.48 19.53
C SER A 24 -9.12 0.81 18.96
N MET A 25 -8.51 0.73 17.77
CA MET A 25 -8.17 1.93 16.99
C MET A 25 -9.20 2.17 15.88
N ASP A 26 -10.49 2.10 16.23
CA ASP A 26 -11.63 2.22 15.31
C ASP A 26 -11.71 3.60 14.62
N LYS A 27 -10.89 4.56 15.07
CA LYS A 27 -10.79 5.92 14.52
C LYS A 27 -9.52 6.17 13.72
N LEU A 28 -8.59 5.21 13.65
CA LEU A 28 -7.36 5.38 12.90
C LEU A 28 -7.68 5.28 11.41
N THR A 29 -7.47 6.38 10.70
CA THR A 29 -7.76 6.50 9.27
C THR A 29 -6.50 6.52 8.42
N ASP A 30 -5.38 6.97 8.99
CA ASP A 30 -4.14 7.23 8.25
C ASP A 30 -2.95 6.52 8.90
N LEU A 31 -2.30 5.64 8.15
CA LEU A 31 -1.06 4.98 8.56
C LEU A 31 0.06 5.28 7.57
N THR A 32 1.15 5.85 8.07
CA THR A 32 2.40 6.01 7.32
C THR A 32 3.50 5.20 7.96
N ILE A 33 4.21 4.41 7.16
CA ILE A 33 5.38 3.63 7.58
C ILE A 33 6.58 4.15 6.80
N CYS A 34 7.59 4.63 7.51
CA CYS A 34 8.83 5.12 6.96
C CYS A 34 9.99 4.21 7.38
N GLY A 35 10.72 3.71 6.39
CA GLY A 35 11.85 2.82 6.57
C GLY A 35 13.09 3.47 7.24
N PRO A 36 14.18 2.71 7.34
CA PRO A 36 14.49 1.54 6.49
C PRO A 36 13.74 0.23 6.85
N CYS A 37 13.27 0.06 8.09
CA CYS A 37 12.49 -1.12 8.53
C CYS A 37 13.16 -2.45 8.12
N ASP A 38 14.45 -2.59 8.44
CA ASP A 38 15.35 -3.62 7.93
C ASP A 38 14.98 -5.07 8.33
N GLY A 39 14.20 -5.26 9.39
CA GLY A 39 13.71 -6.54 9.88
C GLY A 39 12.37 -7.00 9.31
N ILE A 40 11.72 -6.21 8.46
CA ILE A 40 10.40 -6.53 7.91
C ILE A 40 10.53 -6.95 6.45
N LYS A 41 10.40 -8.26 6.21
CA LYS A 41 10.41 -8.82 4.86
C LYS A 41 9.03 -8.90 4.20
N SER A 42 7.98 -9.02 5.00
CA SER A 42 6.60 -9.06 4.52
C SER A 42 5.70 -8.15 5.37
N PHE A 43 4.75 -7.50 4.71
CA PHE A 43 3.82 -6.59 5.36
C PHE A 43 2.48 -6.50 4.62
N PRO A 44 1.34 -6.34 5.30
CA PRO A 44 1.16 -6.47 6.76
C PRO A 44 1.19 -7.94 7.19
N LYS A 45 1.35 -8.18 8.50
CA LYS A 45 1.11 -9.49 9.12
C LYS A 45 -0.37 -9.60 9.54
N GLU A 46 -0.83 -10.83 9.78
CA GLU A 46 -2.21 -11.10 10.18
C GLU A 46 -2.64 -10.29 11.40
N GLY A 47 -3.83 -9.66 11.31
CA GLY A 47 -4.43 -8.89 12.40
C GLY A 47 -3.70 -7.58 12.74
N LEU A 48 -2.73 -7.17 11.91
CA LEU A 48 -1.88 -6.02 12.19
C LEU A 48 -2.46 -4.68 11.72
N LEU A 49 -3.65 -4.59 11.14
CA LEU A 49 -4.15 -3.32 10.62
C LEU A 49 -5.62 -3.09 10.99
N PRO A 50 -5.99 -1.89 11.48
CA PRO A 50 -7.38 -1.58 11.79
C PRO A 50 -8.21 -1.38 10.51
N THR A 51 -9.43 -1.91 10.51
CA THR A 51 -10.36 -1.85 9.35
C THR A 51 -10.88 -0.45 9.05
N SER A 52 -10.69 0.51 9.96
CA SER A 52 -11.03 1.92 9.80
C SER A 52 -10.05 2.70 8.91
N LEU A 53 -8.91 2.11 8.54
CA LEU A 53 -7.92 2.77 7.69
C LEU A 53 -8.51 3.13 6.33
N THR A 54 -8.35 4.40 5.94
CA THR A 54 -8.72 4.93 4.62
C THR A 54 -7.47 5.24 3.79
N TYR A 55 -6.34 5.49 4.43
CA TYR A 55 -5.07 5.83 3.81
C TYR A 55 -3.92 5.01 4.40
N MET A 56 -3.09 4.46 3.51
CA MET A 56 -1.83 3.80 3.87
C MET A 56 -0.69 4.26 2.98
N CYS A 57 0.45 4.58 3.59
CA CYS A 57 1.69 4.89 2.90
C CYS A 57 2.85 4.04 3.44
N ILE A 58 3.61 3.41 2.55
CA ILE A 58 4.84 2.68 2.85
C ILE A 58 5.97 3.36 2.08
N TYR A 59 6.91 3.96 2.80
CA TYR A 59 7.99 4.76 2.23
C TYR A 59 9.35 4.24 2.66
N ARG A 60 10.26 3.99 1.70
CA ARG A 60 11.67 3.62 1.93
C ARG A 60 11.91 2.38 2.79
N CYS A 61 10.95 1.45 2.86
CA CYS A 61 11.14 0.16 3.55
C CYS A 61 12.05 -0.75 2.71
N SER A 62 13.33 -0.77 3.05
CA SER A 62 14.40 -1.29 2.18
C SER A 62 14.56 -2.81 2.25
N SER A 63 14.07 -3.43 3.33
CA SER A 63 14.02 -4.90 3.48
C SER A 63 12.67 -5.52 3.12
N LEU A 64 11.66 -4.71 2.78
CA LEU A 64 10.34 -5.23 2.41
C LEU A 64 10.43 -5.93 1.06
N GLU A 65 10.23 -7.25 1.04
CA GLU A 65 10.29 -8.10 -0.15
C GLU A 65 8.89 -8.39 -0.71
N THR A 66 7.88 -8.48 0.17
CA THR A 66 6.50 -8.87 -0.18
C THR A 66 5.45 -7.99 0.50
N LEU A 67 4.48 -7.52 -0.27
CA LEU A 67 3.25 -6.93 0.25
C LEU A 67 2.13 -7.99 0.28
N ASP A 68 1.56 -8.26 1.46
CA ASP A 68 0.51 -9.26 1.62
C ASP A 68 -0.89 -8.68 1.42
N CYS A 69 -1.41 -8.78 0.20
CA CYS A 69 -2.74 -8.27 -0.13
C CYS A 69 -3.86 -9.12 0.49
N ARG A 70 -3.60 -10.37 0.91
CA ARG A 70 -4.60 -11.21 1.60
C ARG A 70 -5.07 -10.58 2.91
N GLU A 71 -4.20 -9.87 3.60
CA GLU A 71 -4.54 -9.14 4.81
C GLU A 71 -5.18 -7.78 4.49
N LEU A 72 -4.78 -7.16 3.37
CA LEU A 72 -5.36 -5.89 2.93
C LEU A 72 -6.83 -6.01 2.53
N ILE A 73 -7.30 -7.18 2.05
CA ILE A 73 -8.71 -7.36 1.66
C ILE A 73 -9.69 -7.10 2.82
N HIS A 74 -9.24 -7.27 4.07
CA HIS A 74 -10.05 -7.04 5.27
C HIS A 74 -10.20 -5.54 5.60
N LEU A 75 -9.42 -4.67 4.95
CA LEU A 75 -9.47 -3.23 5.14
C LEU A 75 -10.56 -2.62 4.26
N THR A 76 -11.81 -2.85 4.67
CA THR A 76 -13.03 -2.45 3.95
C THR A 76 -13.21 -0.93 3.81
N SER A 77 -12.41 -0.11 4.49
CA SER A 77 -12.42 1.35 4.38
C SER A 77 -11.24 1.90 3.57
N LEU A 78 -10.26 1.08 3.18
CA LEU A 78 -9.01 1.54 2.59
C LEU A 78 -9.24 2.07 1.18
N GLN A 79 -9.03 3.36 0.97
CA GLN A 79 -9.27 4.05 -0.31
C GLN A 79 -7.98 4.33 -1.06
N LYS A 80 -6.89 4.61 -0.34
CA LYS A 80 -5.61 4.98 -0.94
C LYS A 80 -4.45 4.19 -0.34
N LEU A 81 -3.69 3.55 -1.20
CA LEU A 81 -2.45 2.85 -0.86
C LEU A 81 -1.29 3.43 -1.67
N ILE A 82 -0.24 3.89 -1.00
CA ILE A 82 0.97 4.42 -1.62
C ILE A 82 2.18 3.58 -1.18
N ILE A 83 3.03 3.21 -2.12
CA ILE A 83 4.28 2.49 -1.88
C ILE A 83 5.39 3.17 -2.66
N ILE A 84 6.37 3.74 -1.97
CA ILE A 84 7.42 4.54 -2.61
C ILE A 84 8.80 4.13 -2.10
N GLU A 85 9.77 4.02 -3.01
CA GLU A 85 11.20 3.78 -2.73
C GLU A 85 11.50 2.47 -1.98
N CYS A 86 10.65 1.45 -2.08
CA CYS A 86 10.89 0.11 -1.51
C CYS A 86 11.70 -0.75 -2.49
N GLN A 87 13.03 -0.74 -2.37
CA GLN A 87 13.94 -1.29 -3.38
C GLN A 87 13.88 -2.83 -3.53
N LYS A 88 13.64 -3.55 -2.43
CA LYS A 88 13.54 -5.02 -2.45
C LYS A 88 12.13 -5.54 -2.67
N LEU A 89 11.13 -4.67 -2.74
CA LEU A 89 9.75 -5.10 -2.91
C LEU A 89 9.60 -5.67 -4.31
N GLU A 90 9.40 -6.97 -4.38
CA GLU A 90 9.31 -7.72 -5.63
C GLU A 90 7.91 -8.31 -5.81
N ASN A 91 7.22 -8.60 -4.72
CA ASN A 91 6.00 -9.40 -4.71
C ASN A 91 4.82 -8.67 -4.08
N MET A 92 3.64 -8.89 -4.66
CA MET A 92 2.35 -8.68 -4.00
C MET A 92 1.66 -10.03 -3.94
N THR A 93 1.40 -10.57 -2.75
CA THR A 93 0.68 -11.85 -2.58
C THR A 93 -0.81 -11.61 -2.42
N GLY A 94 -1.64 -12.55 -2.88
CA GLY A 94 -3.09 -12.41 -2.90
C GLY A 94 -3.60 -11.99 -4.27
N ASP A 95 -4.79 -12.49 -4.62
CA ASP A 95 -5.32 -12.36 -5.98
C ASP A 95 -6.14 -11.07 -6.19
N LYS A 96 -6.36 -10.31 -5.10
CA LYS A 96 -7.24 -9.13 -5.07
C LYS A 96 -6.74 -8.08 -4.11
N LEU A 97 -7.08 -6.82 -4.40
CA LEU A 97 -6.97 -5.67 -3.49
C LEU A 97 -8.31 -5.45 -2.77
N PRO A 98 -8.33 -4.72 -1.64
CA PRO A 98 -9.59 -4.34 -0.99
C PRO A 98 -10.54 -3.60 -1.95
N GLU A 99 -11.83 -3.95 -1.92
CA GLU A 99 -12.86 -3.39 -2.82
C GLU A 99 -13.11 -1.89 -2.63
N SER A 100 -12.76 -1.36 -1.46
CA SER A 100 -12.80 0.06 -1.15
C SER A 100 -11.69 0.84 -1.82
N LEU A 101 -10.65 0.17 -2.33
CA LEU A 101 -9.46 0.83 -2.86
C LEU A 101 -9.81 1.56 -4.15
N ILE A 102 -9.55 2.86 -4.17
CA ILE A 102 -9.80 3.75 -5.31
C ILE A 102 -8.47 4.05 -6.01
N LYS A 103 -7.38 4.12 -5.24
CA LYS A 103 -6.09 4.59 -5.72
C LYS A 103 -4.93 3.76 -5.15
N LEU A 104 -4.11 3.21 -6.04
CA LEU A 104 -2.84 2.57 -5.74
C LEU A 104 -1.72 3.33 -6.45
N GLU A 105 -0.72 3.80 -5.69
CA GLU A 105 0.47 4.46 -6.23
C GLU A 105 1.73 3.67 -5.87
N ILE A 106 2.54 3.31 -6.88
CA ILE A 106 3.81 2.61 -6.70
C ILE A 106 4.93 3.41 -7.37
N GLY A 107 5.78 4.06 -6.58
CA GLY A 107 6.90 4.89 -7.05
C GLY A 107 8.25 4.28 -6.72
N SER A 108 9.19 4.26 -7.67
CA SER A 108 10.60 3.91 -7.39
C SER A 108 10.80 2.56 -6.67
N CYS A 109 9.99 1.56 -7.02
CA CYS A 109 10.09 0.16 -6.56
C CYS A 109 10.49 -0.74 -7.74
N PRO A 110 11.77 -0.81 -8.13
CA PRO A 110 12.19 -1.34 -9.43
C PRO A 110 11.86 -2.82 -9.65
N LEU A 111 11.96 -3.66 -8.60
CA LEU A 111 11.68 -5.09 -8.71
C LEU A 111 10.18 -5.35 -8.94
N LEU A 112 9.31 -4.74 -8.14
CA LEU A 112 7.86 -4.83 -8.32
C LEU A 112 7.43 -4.25 -9.68
N GLN A 113 7.93 -3.08 -10.05
CA GLN A 113 7.61 -2.46 -11.35
C GLN A 113 8.04 -3.35 -12.54
N LYS A 114 9.20 -4.01 -12.44
CA LYS A 114 9.65 -4.97 -13.46
C LYS A 114 8.72 -6.19 -13.55
N ARG A 115 8.30 -6.72 -12.40
CA ARG A 115 7.40 -7.88 -12.33
C ARG A 115 6.02 -7.57 -12.87
N MET A 116 5.46 -6.41 -12.54
CA MET A 116 4.15 -5.94 -13.04
C MET A 116 4.15 -5.71 -14.56
N LYS A 117 5.28 -5.32 -15.16
CA LYS A 117 5.41 -5.20 -16.62
C LYS A 117 5.44 -6.56 -17.32
N HIS A 118 6.05 -7.56 -16.69
CA HIS A 118 6.24 -8.89 -17.29
C HIS A 118 5.01 -9.78 -17.16
N HIS A 119 4.26 -9.60 -16.08
CA HIS A 119 3.15 -10.46 -15.72
C HIS A 119 1.92 -9.56 -15.71
N GLN A 120 1.05 -9.72 -16.70
CA GLN A 120 -0.27 -9.10 -16.81
C GLN A 120 -1.22 -9.49 -15.64
N ILE A 121 -0.70 -9.74 -14.43
CA ILE A 121 -1.38 -10.31 -13.26
C ILE A 121 -2.59 -9.48 -12.84
N TRP A 122 -2.60 -8.19 -13.15
CA TRP A 122 -3.67 -7.29 -12.74
C TRP A 122 -4.68 -6.97 -13.86
N THR A 123 -4.66 -7.64 -15.01
CA THR A 123 -5.57 -7.36 -16.14
C THR A 123 -7.06 -7.60 -15.86
N HIS A 124 -7.41 -8.26 -14.75
CA HIS A 124 -8.81 -8.42 -14.33
C HIS A 124 -9.35 -7.28 -13.45
N ILE A 125 -8.49 -6.39 -12.97
CA ILE A 125 -8.94 -5.11 -12.42
C ILE A 125 -8.86 -4.12 -13.58
N SER A 126 -9.98 -3.48 -13.92
CA SER A 126 -10.04 -2.48 -14.99
C SER A 126 -9.22 -1.25 -14.57
N LEU A 127 -7.91 -1.34 -14.78
CA LEU A 127 -6.90 -0.39 -14.34
C LEU A 127 -6.54 0.51 -15.51
N ALA A 128 -6.96 1.77 -15.44
CA ALA A 128 -6.36 2.79 -16.27
C ALA A 128 -4.92 3.03 -15.75
N LEU A 129 -3.95 2.34 -16.35
CA LEU A 129 -2.52 2.59 -16.14
C LEU A 129 -2.23 4.03 -16.58
N THR A 130 -2.03 4.93 -15.63
CA THR A 130 -1.55 6.28 -15.92
C THR A 130 -0.17 6.42 -15.30
N PHE A 131 0.84 6.59 -16.15
CA PHE A 131 2.19 6.94 -15.73
C PHE A 131 2.18 8.43 -15.47
N THR A 132 2.23 8.85 -14.20
CA THR A 132 2.48 10.24 -13.84
C THR A 132 3.95 10.38 -13.49
N VAL A 133 4.65 11.25 -14.23
CA VAL A 133 5.97 11.74 -13.84
C VAL A 133 5.71 13.00 -13.03
N ASP A 134 5.28 12.83 -11.78
CA ASP A 134 5.10 13.98 -10.91
C ASP A 134 6.43 14.25 -10.20
N GLY A 135 7.04 15.36 -10.61
CA GLY A 135 8.31 15.82 -10.07
C GLY A 135 8.20 16.37 -8.65
N LEU A 136 9.24 16.03 -7.86
CA LEU A 136 9.81 16.65 -6.66
C LEU A 136 9.43 16.05 -5.29
N SER A 137 10.44 15.42 -4.68
CA SER A 137 10.83 15.70 -3.29
C SER A 137 12.37 15.72 -3.12
N ASP A 138 12.85 16.91 -2.73
CA ASP A 138 14.10 17.35 -2.07
C ASP A 138 15.52 16.86 -2.46
N GLN A 139 15.72 15.91 -3.38
CA GLN A 139 17.08 15.46 -3.75
C GLN A 139 17.32 15.27 -5.27
N GLY A 140 16.59 16.00 -6.12
CA GLY A 140 16.93 16.10 -7.55
C GLY A 140 16.80 14.82 -8.38
N SER A 141 16.06 13.81 -7.90
CA SER A 141 15.77 12.59 -8.66
C SER A 141 14.33 12.58 -9.15
N SER A 142 14.14 12.44 -10.46
CA SER A 142 12.82 12.26 -11.08
C SER A 142 12.29 10.86 -10.72
N LEU A 143 11.27 10.76 -9.88
CA LEU A 143 10.64 9.49 -9.54
C LEU A 143 9.58 9.16 -10.59
N VAL A 144 9.56 7.92 -11.06
CA VAL A 144 8.48 7.42 -11.93
C VAL A 144 7.44 6.77 -11.03
N HIS A 145 6.27 7.41 -10.93
CA HIS A 145 5.13 6.88 -10.20
C HIS A 145 4.24 6.06 -11.14
N LEU A 146 3.93 4.82 -10.76
CA LEU A 146 2.82 4.08 -11.33
C LEU A 146 1.58 4.45 -10.54
N GLN A 147 0.66 5.18 -11.16
CA GLN A 147 -0.64 5.46 -10.57
C GLN A 147 -1.69 4.57 -11.22
N LEU A 148 -2.42 3.87 -10.36
CA LEU A 148 -3.50 2.98 -10.72
C LEU A 148 -4.78 3.56 -10.12
N HIS A 149 -5.64 4.08 -10.99
CA HIS A 149 -7.01 4.42 -10.62
C HIS A 149 -7.89 3.20 -10.87
N ILE A 150 -8.54 2.72 -9.82
CA ILE A 150 -9.48 1.61 -9.91
C ILE A 150 -10.81 2.21 -10.35
N ALA A 151 -11.14 2.05 -11.64
CA ALA A 151 -12.44 2.41 -12.15
C ALA A 151 -13.44 1.36 -11.66
N LYS A 152 -14.36 1.74 -10.76
CA LYS A 152 -15.48 0.89 -10.40
C LYS A 152 -16.35 0.75 -11.64
N GLY A 153 -16.36 -0.43 -12.25
CA GLY A 153 -17.32 -0.74 -13.30
C GLY A 153 -18.71 -0.45 -12.77
N GLN A 154 -19.42 0.50 -13.40
CA GLN A 154 -20.85 0.62 -13.17
C GLN A 154 -21.44 -0.73 -13.55
N GLY A 155 -22.12 -1.38 -12.60
CA GLY A 155 -22.93 -2.55 -12.91
C GLY A 155 -23.83 -2.18 -14.09
N GLN A 156 -23.68 -2.91 -15.19
CA GLN A 156 -24.76 -2.97 -16.17
C GLN A 156 -25.90 -3.66 -15.43
N ASP A 157 -26.85 -2.88 -14.92
CA ASP A 157 -28.22 -3.34 -14.79
C ASP A 157 -28.66 -3.71 -16.21
N CYS A 158 -28.57 -5.00 -16.54
CA CYS A 158 -29.30 -5.55 -17.66
C CYS A 158 -30.75 -5.72 -17.20
N ALA A 159 -31.63 -4.96 -17.85
CA ALA A 159 -33.08 -4.95 -17.72
C ALA A 159 -33.73 -6.33 -17.92
#